data_AF-A0A2A5JFT7-F1
#
_entry.id   AF-A0A2A5JFT7-F1
#
_cell.length_a   1.000
_cell.length_b   1.000
_cell.length_c   1.000
_cell.angle_alpha   90.00
_cell.angle_beta   90.00
_cell.angle_gamma   90.00
#
_symmetry.space_group_name_H-M   'P 1'
#
loop_
_entity.id
_entity.type
_entity.pdbx_description
1 polymer ?
#
loop_
_entity_poly.entity_id
_entity_poly.type
_entity_poly.pdbx_seq_one_letter_code
_entity_poly.pdbx_strand_id
1 'polypeptide(L)'
;MGPRLVFSAGEVPEIPASRLSLIANAREPLLFWVHTGHAELQIGDRTRSVTAGAATWVPAGIAYSIRVDPGAVAFPIPMPAADLPPTLNRIIDFEIPAAWQDWLVHQFAHNLGFLRGGATVGAGLLELVAGAHSNDADASVSYAPPNLPRSAETLEIARTLLRTPADDTELSQFARQLKIGVRTLQRRFTEETGLPFARWRTSARIAAAIAYLNSGREIGWTGGQVGFATPAGFTRAFREHTGVTPSDYTRANQGSAPIHENETLAQSVALLSEEGAHSGSAPIPPTIPASGTWARVNNFHVIVWIYRGSARVTFGDRTWNLRRGDAMWLPAGVRNSVEIAEGSLLLPLGSQPGDSPVTAPPPRVLHFAREAEAYLLHTVVANYTLLRPEIHDPARISRLIRNSAATRTPGGRTDPVETILTALRADPTDSRTLPEWSARLGVDEGLLHKRFVAATGQSFPRWRGQLRMTLARAYLEEGFSAGETARRLGYAHASGFTKVFIGAHGMSPRDYQRRGWRGTVEGLIDS
;
A
#
# COMPACT_ATOMS: atom_id res chain seq x y z
N MET A 1 9.95 -31.61 -15.41
CA MET A 1 9.84 -30.96 -14.08
C MET A 1 10.90 -31.57 -13.19
N GLY A 2 11.81 -30.76 -12.61
CA GLY A 2 12.75 -31.27 -11.60
C GLY A 2 12.03 -31.60 -10.29
N PRO A 3 12.62 -32.40 -9.39
CA PRO A 3 12.03 -32.72 -8.09
C PRO A 3 11.82 -31.45 -7.27
N ARG A 4 10.67 -31.36 -6.59
CA ARG A 4 10.37 -30.28 -5.63
C ARG A 4 11.05 -30.61 -4.31
N LEU A 5 11.90 -29.70 -3.83
CA LEU A 5 12.46 -29.80 -2.48
C LEU A 5 11.37 -29.37 -1.50
N VAL A 6 11.06 -30.22 -0.53
CA VAL A 6 10.06 -29.96 0.51
C VAL A 6 10.77 -29.32 1.70
N PHE A 7 10.26 -28.17 2.13
CA PHE A 7 10.74 -27.46 3.31
C PHE A 7 9.88 -27.85 4.52
N SER A 8 10.48 -28.47 5.53
CA SER A 8 9.76 -29.07 6.66
C SER A 8 9.53 -28.08 7.80
N ALA A 9 8.51 -28.32 8.64
CA ALA A 9 8.14 -27.43 9.75
C ALA A 9 9.28 -27.18 10.76
N GLY A 10 10.17 -28.16 10.99
CA GLY A 10 11.31 -28.03 11.91
C GLY A 10 12.43 -27.12 11.40
N GLU A 11 12.39 -26.71 10.13
CA GLU A 11 13.37 -25.79 9.53
C GLU A 11 12.86 -24.34 9.48
N VAL A 12 11.60 -24.09 9.87
CA VAL A 12 10.97 -22.77 9.88
C VAL A 12 11.38 -22.04 11.17
N PRO A 13 12.03 -20.87 11.09
CA PRO A 13 12.37 -20.13 12.29
C PRO A 13 11.15 -19.60 13.05
N GLU A 14 11.31 -19.38 14.35
CA GLU A 14 10.32 -18.65 15.13
C GLU A 14 10.12 -17.23 14.60
N ILE A 15 8.88 -16.74 14.69
CA ILE A 15 8.48 -15.39 14.32
C ILE A 15 8.89 -14.44 15.46
N PRO A 16 9.84 -13.51 15.26
CA PRO A 16 10.22 -12.55 16.27
C PRO A 16 9.15 -11.45 16.44
N ALA A 17 9.17 -10.79 17.61
CA ALA A 17 8.38 -9.58 17.82
C ALA A 17 8.67 -8.53 16.75
N SER A 18 7.64 -7.81 16.32
CA SER A 18 7.75 -6.77 15.30
C SER A 18 7.22 -5.44 15.82
N ARG A 19 7.80 -4.34 15.36
CA ARG A 19 7.39 -2.99 15.78
C ARG A 19 7.35 -2.05 14.59
N LEU A 20 6.42 -1.10 14.66
CA LEU A 20 6.38 0.08 13.81
C LEU A 20 6.41 1.28 14.75
N SER A 21 7.50 2.03 14.72
CA SER A 21 7.66 3.26 15.52
C SER A 21 6.71 4.35 15.03
N LEU A 22 6.41 5.33 15.89
CA LEU A 22 5.41 6.38 15.63
C LEU A 22 5.47 6.94 14.20
N ILE A 23 4.40 6.72 13.43
CA ILE A 23 4.21 7.23 12.07
C ILE A 23 2.88 7.97 12.02
N ALA A 24 2.84 9.10 11.32
CA ALA A 24 1.59 9.76 10.94
C ALA A 24 1.14 9.26 9.56
N ASN A 25 -0.07 8.69 9.46
CA ASN A 25 -0.64 8.29 8.17
C ASN A 25 -1.19 9.51 7.40
N ALA A 26 -0.29 10.38 6.94
CA ALA A 26 -0.62 11.69 6.41
C ALA A 26 -1.54 11.74 5.17
N ARG A 27 -1.86 10.59 4.53
CA ARG A 27 -2.58 10.54 3.25
C ARG A 27 -3.67 9.47 3.15
N GLU A 28 -3.49 8.32 3.79
CA GLU A 28 -4.37 7.16 3.61
C GLU A 28 -4.78 6.59 4.98
N PRO A 29 -6.06 6.23 5.17
CA PRO A 29 -6.46 5.45 6.32
C PRO A 29 -5.73 4.11 6.36
N LEU A 30 -5.57 3.57 7.57
CA LEU A 30 -4.99 2.26 7.81
C LEU A 30 -6.10 1.30 8.26
N LEU A 31 -6.16 0.14 7.65
CA LEU A 31 -6.77 -1.04 8.26
C LEU A 31 -5.65 -1.88 8.90
N PHE A 32 -5.58 -1.87 10.23
CA PHE A 32 -4.64 -2.71 10.98
C PHE A 32 -5.32 -4.01 11.38
N TRP A 33 -4.91 -5.13 10.80
CA TRP A 33 -5.55 -6.43 11.02
C TRP A 33 -4.55 -7.42 11.64
N VAL A 34 -4.95 -8.11 12.72
CA VAL A 34 -4.15 -9.18 13.32
C VAL A 34 -4.61 -10.52 12.75
N HIS A 35 -3.75 -11.12 11.91
CA HIS A 35 -4.03 -12.40 11.27
C HIS A 35 -3.90 -13.57 12.26
N THR A 36 -2.85 -13.56 13.07
CA THR A 36 -2.60 -14.57 14.12
C THR A 36 -1.94 -13.92 15.33
N GLY A 37 -2.17 -14.49 16.52
CA GLY A 37 -1.59 -14.00 17.77
C GLY A 37 -2.22 -12.69 18.27
N HIS A 38 -1.37 -11.81 18.81
CA HIS A 38 -1.77 -10.57 19.47
C HIS A 38 -0.84 -9.41 19.08
N ALA A 39 -1.40 -8.21 19.08
CA ALA A 39 -0.68 -6.97 18.84
C ALA A 39 -1.30 -5.80 19.62
N GLU A 40 -0.49 -4.78 19.88
CA GLU A 40 -0.90 -3.51 20.46
C GLU A 40 -0.78 -2.39 19.42
N LEU A 41 -1.84 -1.61 19.27
CA LEU A 41 -1.89 -0.40 18.47
C LEU A 41 -2.01 0.81 19.40
N GLN A 42 -0.97 1.63 19.46
CA GLN A 42 -0.96 2.88 20.21
C GLN A 42 -1.41 4.04 19.32
N ILE A 43 -2.41 4.80 19.77
CA ILE A 43 -2.88 6.03 19.12
C ILE A 43 -2.98 7.12 20.19
N GLY A 44 -2.12 8.15 20.11
CA GLY A 44 -2.00 9.14 21.17
C GLY A 44 -1.55 8.51 22.49
N ASP A 45 -2.33 8.71 23.56
CA ASP A 45 -2.12 8.10 24.89
C ASP A 45 -2.85 6.77 25.09
N ARG A 46 -3.69 6.34 24.13
CA ARG A 46 -4.47 5.11 24.22
C ARG A 46 -3.78 3.94 23.52
N THR A 47 -3.71 2.81 24.23
CA THR A 47 -3.31 1.51 23.68
C THR A 47 -4.54 0.68 23.39
N ARG A 48 -4.64 0.12 22.18
CA ARG A 48 -5.65 -0.87 21.80
C ARG A 48 -4.99 -2.24 21.69
N SER A 49 -5.55 -3.22 22.38
CA SER A 49 -5.18 -4.64 22.24
C SER A 49 -5.99 -5.23 21.10
N VAL A 50 -5.31 -5.86 20.15
CA VAL A 50 -5.91 -6.44 18.93
C VAL A 50 -5.47 -7.90 18.84
N THR A 51 -6.44 -8.80 18.78
CA THR A 51 -6.21 -10.26 18.77
C THR A 51 -6.46 -10.85 17.39
N ALA A 52 -6.06 -12.11 17.18
CA ALA A 52 -6.30 -12.84 15.94
C ALA A 52 -7.76 -12.75 15.47
N GLY A 53 -7.97 -12.30 14.24
CA GLY A 53 -9.30 -12.05 13.66
C GLY A 53 -9.76 -10.61 13.80
N ALA A 54 -9.30 -9.87 14.80
CA ALA A 54 -9.68 -8.48 15.02
C ALA A 54 -8.89 -7.52 14.12
N ALA A 55 -9.52 -6.39 13.81
CA ALA A 55 -8.92 -5.28 13.10
C ALA A 55 -9.32 -3.93 13.69
N THR A 56 -8.43 -2.95 13.52
CA THR A 56 -8.69 -1.55 13.81
C THR A 56 -8.56 -0.71 12.55
N TRP A 57 -9.63 -0.01 12.17
CA TRP A 57 -9.58 1.06 11.19
C TRP A 57 -9.06 2.34 11.84
N VAL A 58 -8.09 2.99 11.21
CA VAL A 58 -7.48 4.25 11.64
C VAL A 58 -7.57 5.27 10.50
N PRO A 59 -8.35 6.35 10.65
CA PRO A 59 -8.45 7.42 9.66
C PRO A 59 -7.12 8.04 9.29
N ALA A 60 -7.05 8.65 8.11
CA ALA A 60 -5.90 9.43 7.68
C ALA A 60 -5.62 10.62 8.63
N GLY A 61 -4.35 10.98 8.79
CA GLY A 61 -3.90 12.09 9.64
C GLY A 61 -3.70 11.75 11.11
N ILE A 62 -3.89 10.49 11.52
CA ILE A 62 -3.70 10.00 12.89
C ILE A 62 -2.32 9.37 13.03
N ALA A 63 -1.59 9.79 14.06
CA ALA A 63 -0.31 9.18 14.42
C ALA A 63 -0.53 7.92 15.25
N TYR A 64 0.17 6.84 14.90
CA TYR A 64 0.10 5.57 15.61
C TYR A 64 1.46 4.88 15.68
N SER A 65 1.59 3.95 16.63
CA SER A 65 2.68 2.98 16.66
C SER A 65 2.13 1.58 16.93
N ILE A 66 2.82 0.55 16.47
CA ILE A 66 2.36 -0.84 16.56
C ILE A 66 3.44 -1.69 17.22
N ARG A 67 3.03 -2.60 18.11
CA ARG A 67 3.84 -3.72 18.59
C ARG A 67 3.11 -5.02 18.30
N VAL A 68 3.81 -6.00 17.77
CA VAL A 68 3.27 -7.34 17.49
C VAL A 68 4.11 -8.32 18.26
N ASP A 69 3.44 -9.21 19.00
CA ASP A 69 4.10 -10.18 19.88
C ASP A 69 4.88 -11.23 19.08
N PRO A 70 5.89 -11.89 19.71
CA PRO A 70 6.51 -13.08 19.12
C PRO A 70 5.45 -14.12 18.73
N GLY A 71 5.64 -14.79 17.59
CA GLY A 71 4.68 -15.77 17.08
C GLY A 71 3.45 -15.18 16.37
N ALA A 72 3.21 -13.86 16.45
CA ALA A 72 2.04 -13.21 15.87
C ALA A 72 2.32 -12.62 14.48
N VAL A 73 1.26 -12.52 13.65
CA VAL A 73 1.30 -11.92 12.31
C VAL A 73 0.19 -10.89 12.22
N ALA A 74 0.54 -9.66 11.88
CA ALA A 74 -0.40 -8.57 11.65
C ALA A 74 -0.07 -7.82 10.36
N PHE A 75 -1.09 -7.28 9.71
CA PHE A 75 -1.01 -6.57 8.45
C PHE A 75 -1.37 -5.10 8.65
N PRO A 76 -0.46 -4.17 8.37
CA PRO A 76 -0.81 -2.78 8.17
C PRO A 76 -1.24 -2.59 6.70
N ILE A 77 -2.53 -2.43 6.45
CA ILE A 77 -3.09 -2.32 5.10
C ILE A 77 -3.55 -0.87 4.86
N PRO A 78 -2.77 -0.04 4.13
CA PRO A 78 -3.25 1.28 3.70
C PRO A 78 -4.47 1.13 2.79
N MET A 79 -5.49 1.93 3.04
CA MET A 79 -6.75 1.90 2.29
C MET A 79 -6.87 3.18 1.46
N PRO A 80 -7.35 3.10 0.20
CA PRO A 80 -7.58 4.28 -0.62
C PRO A 80 -8.51 5.27 0.08
N ALA A 81 -8.10 6.53 0.17
CA ALA A 81 -8.87 7.58 0.85
C ALA A 81 -10.06 8.12 0.01
N ALA A 82 -10.09 7.82 -1.29
CA ALA A 82 -11.13 8.31 -2.19
C ALA A 82 -12.48 7.63 -1.90
N ASP A 83 -13.55 8.42 -1.91
CA ASP A 83 -14.94 7.96 -1.84
C ASP A 83 -15.32 7.17 -0.58
N LEU A 84 -14.58 7.37 0.53
CA LEU A 84 -14.90 6.75 1.81
C LEU A 84 -16.15 7.40 2.44
N PRO A 85 -17.08 6.59 2.99
CA PRO A 85 -18.20 7.09 3.75
C PRO A 85 -17.74 7.97 4.93
N PRO A 86 -18.47 9.05 5.27
CA PRO A 86 -18.14 9.91 6.43
C PRO A 86 -18.03 9.15 7.76
N THR A 87 -18.73 8.02 7.89
CA THR A 87 -18.70 7.13 9.06
C THR A 87 -17.32 6.53 9.33
N LEU A 88 -16.41 6.52 8.34
CA LEU A 88 -15.05 5.99 8.45
C LEU A 88 -14.00 7.04 8.81
N ASN A 89 -14.42 8.21 9.33
CA ASN A 89 -13.54 9.26 9.83
C ASN A 89 -13.25 9.16 11.35
N ARG A 90 -13.38 7.97 11.92
CA ARG A 90 -13.05 7.68 13.32
C ARG A 90 -12.30 6.36 13.44
N ILE A 91 -11.69 6.11 14.60
CA ILE A 91 -11.03 4.84 14.88
C ILE A 91 -12.09 3.80 15.24
N ILE A 92 -12.01 2.61 14.65
CA ILE A 92 -13.07 1.60 14.71
C ILE A 92 -12.41 0.26 14.94
N ASP A 93 -12.81 -0.45 15.98
CA ASP A 93 -12.42 -1.84 16.19
C ASP A 93 -13.55 -2.76 15.73
N PHE A 94 -13.20 -3.84 15.05
CA PHE A 94 -14.17 -4.80 14.52
C PHE A 94 -13.53 -6.15 14.25
N GLU A 95 -14.36 -7.19 14.18
CA GLU A 95 -13.93 -8.54 13.83
C GLU A 95 -13.95 -8.76 12.31
N ILE A 96 -12.91 -9.41 11.80
CA ILE A 96 -12.82 -9.84 10.40
C ILE A 96 -13.37 -11.27 10.30
N PRO A 97 -14.50 -11.49 9.59
CA PRO A 97 -14.99 -12.83 9.36
C PRO A 97 -13.94 -13.66 8.61
N ALA A 98 -13.82 -14.96 8.95
CA ALA A 98 -12.78 -15.83 8.40
C ALA A 98 -12.74 -15.85 6.85
N ALA A 99 -13.90 -15.68 6.18
CA ALA A 99 -13.98 -15.61 4.73
C ALA A 99 -13.17 -14.43 4.14
N TRP A 100 -13.05 -13.31 4.85
CA TRP A 100 -12.36 -12.10 4.38
C TRP A 100 -10.84 -12.18 4.45
N GLN A 101 -10.26 -13.15 5.16
CA GLN A 101 -8.81 -13.19 5.41
C GLN A 101 -7.98 -13.24 4.11
N ASP A 102 -8.33 -14.13 3.19
CA ASP A 102 -7.62 -14.24 1.90
C ASP A 102 -7.82 -12.97 1.06
N TRP A 103 -8.98 -12.32 1.15
CA TRP A 103 -9.23 -11.03 0.48
C TRP A 103 -8.40 -9.89 1.07
N LEU A 104 -8.19 -9.85 2.40
CA LEU A 104 -7.29 -8.87 3.02
C LEU A 104 -5.83 -9.09 2.63
N VAL A 105 -5.39 -10.36 2.55
CA VAL A 105 -4.06 -10.69 2.02
C VAL A 105 -3.93 -10.27 0.55
N HIS A 106 -4.98 -10.45 -0.26
CA HIS A 106 -5.04 -9.94 -1.63
C HIS A 106 -4.89 -8.41 -1.67
N GLN A 107 -5.66 -7.68 -0.87
CA GLN A 107 -5.62 -6.23 -0.82
C GLN A 107 -4.23 -5.72 -0.42
N PHE A 108 -3.63 -6.35 0.58
CA PHE A 108 -2.24 -6.09 0.97
C PHE A 108 -1.27 -6.36 -0.19
N ALA A 109 -1.34 -7.52 -0.84
CA ALA A 109 -0.48 -7.87 -1.98
C ALA A 109 -0.61 -6.87 -3.13
N HIS A 110 -1.83 -6.41 -3.41
CA HIS A 110 -2.11 -5.44 -4.45
C HIS A 110 -1.48 -4.07 -4.14
N ASN A 111 -1.50 -3.64 -2.87
CA ASN A 111 -0.87 -2.40 -2.43
C ASN A 111 0.64 -2.37 -2.63
N LEU A 112 1.30 -3.54 -2.74
CA LEU A 112 2.72 -3.64 -3.05
C LEU A 112 3.06 -3.29 -4.51
N GLY A 113 2.05 -3.17 -5.39
CA GLY A 113 2.21 -2.59 -6.73
C GLY A 113 2.84 -3.49 -7.80
N PHE A 114 3.01 -4.79 -7.54
CA PHE A 114 3.60 -5.72 -8.51
C PHE A 114 2.57 -6.47 -9.37
N LEU A 115 1.29 -6.40 -9.02
CA LEU A 115 0.18 -7.08 -9.69
C LEU A 115 -0.51 -6.17 -10.72
N ARG A 116 -1.05 -6.75 -11.79
CA ARG A 116 -1.90 -6.07 -12.78
C ARG A 116 -3.33 -5.93 -12.27
N GLY A 117 -4.05 -4.93 -12.80
CA GLY A 117 -5.44 -4.62 -12.46
C GLY A 117 -5.54 -3.51 -11.41
N GLY A 118 -6.76 -3.00 -11.18
CA GLY A 118 -7.02 -2.06 -10.09
C GLY A 118 -7.58 -2.78 -8.88
N ALA A 119 -7.11 -2.44 -7.68
CA ALA A 119 -7.80 -2.83 -6.44
C ALA A 119 -9.06 -1.99 -6.32
N THR A 120 -10.21 -2.65 -6.42
CA THR A 120 -11.44 -2.11 -5.87
C THR A 120 -11.46 -2.43 -4.39
N VAL A 121 -11.67 -1.42 -3.55
CA VAL A 121 -12.08 -1.68 -2.17
C VAL A 121 -13.44 -2.37 -2.28
N GLY A 122 -13.56 -3.60 -1.77
CA GLY A 122 -14.84 -4.28 -1.77
C GLY A 122 -15.86 -3.46 -0.98
N ALA A 123 -16.98 -3.08 -1.59
CA ALA A 123 -18.06 -2.34 -0.91
C ALA A 123 -18.46 -3.05 0.40
N GLY A 124 -18.51 -4.38 0.39
CA GLY A 124 -18.76 -5.21 1.57
C GLY A 124 -17.74 -5.06 2.71
N LEU A 125 -16.50 -4.65 2.46
CA LEU A 125 -15.53 -4.36 3.52
C LEU A 125 -15.85 -3.02 4.18
N LEU A 126 -16.23 -2.01 3.39
CA LEU A 126 -16.66 -0.72 3.91
C LEU A 126 -17.96 -0.88 4.71
N GLU A 127 -18.87 -1.74 4.26
CA GLU A 127 -20.06 -2.15 5.01
C GLU A 127 -19.70 -2.92 6.29
N LEU A 128 -18.73 -3.83 6.26
CA LEU A 128 -18.27 -4.52 7.48
C LEU A 128 -17.73 -3.51 8.51
N VAL A 129 -16.90 -2.58 8.07
CA VAL A 129 -16.33 -1.54 8.93
C VAL A 129 -17.42 -0.58 9.42
N ALA A 130 -18.38 -0.20 8.57
CA ALA A 130 -19.48 0.69 8.94
C ALA A 130 -20.52 0.01 9.85
N GLY A 131 -20.90 -1.24 9.53
CA GLY A 131 -21.91 -2.05 10.21
C GLY A 131 -21.46 -2.67 11.53
N ALA A 132 -20.15 -2.78 11.78
CA ALA A 132 -19.62 -3.07 13.12
C ALA A 132 -20.11 -2.05 14.18
N HIS A 133 -20.61 -0.89 13.75
CA HIS A 133 -21.19 0.13 14.63
C HIS A 133 -22.71 0.12 14.69
N SER A 134 -23.42 -0.61 13.82
CA SER A 134 -24.88 -0.69 13.95
C SER A 134 -25.30 -1.65 15.07
N ASN A 135 -24.40 -2.54 15.51
CA ASN A 135 -24.62 -3.41 16.67
C ASN A 135 -24.15 -2.80 18.00
N ASP A 136 -23.31 -1.76 17.94
CA ASP A 136 -22.96 -0.92 19.09
C ASP A 136 -23.73 0.40 18.97
N ALA A 137 -25.01 0.35 19.35
CA ALA A 137 -25.80 1.55 19.58
C ALA A 137 -25.30 2.25 20.85
N ASP A 138 -24.12 2.87 20.77
CA ASP A 138 -23.61 3.82 21.75
C ASP A 138 -23.42 5.18 21.07
N ALA A 139 -24.22 6.13 21.53
CA ALA A 139 -24.35 7.47 20.98
C ALA A 139 -23.14 8.34 21.33
N SER A 140 -21.97 8.05 20.77
CA SER A 140 -20.98 9.10 20.57
C SER A 140 -21.45 9.94 19.38
N VAL A 141 -21.94 11.15 19.66
CA VAL A 141 -22.23 12.14 18.62
C VAL A 141 -20.91 12.43 17.88
N SER A 142 -20.71 11.77 16.74
CA SER A 142 -19.47 11.80 15.98
C SER A 142 -19.57 12.86 14.90
N TYR A 143 -18.96 14.01 15.16
CA TYR A 143 -18.86 15.09 14.20
C TYR A 143 -17.61 14.90 13.33
N ALA A 144 -17.78 14.81 12.01
CA ALA A 144 -16.66 14.69 11.08
C ALA A 144 -15.95 16.05 10.89
N PRO A 145 -14.60 16.13 10.98
CA PRO A 145 -13.88 17.32 10.54
C PRO A 145 -14.11 17.59 9.05
N PRO A 146 -14.01 18.85 8.61
CA PRO A 146 -14.32 19.22 7.24
C PRO A 146 -13.26 18.70 6.26
N ASN A 147 -13.67 18.40 5.03
CA ASN A 147 -12.78 17.96 3.96
C ASN A 147 -11.61 18.93 3.78
N LEU A 148 -10.39 18.40 3.67
CA LEU A 148 -9.21 19.22 3.41
C LEU A 148 -9.21 19.68 1.94
N PRO A 149 -8.88 20.95 1.69
CA PRO A 149 -8.66 21.42 0.34
C PRO A 149 -7.41 20.78 -0.28
N ARG A 150 -7.34 20.75 -1.61
CA ARG A 150 -6.34 19.97 -2.37
C ARG A 150 -5.20 20.83 -2.90
N SER A 151 -5.45 22.10 -3.26
CA SER A 151 -4.39 22.97 -3.80
C SER A 151 -3.38 23.36 -2.72
N ALA A 152 -2.12 23.59 -3.10
CA ALA A 152 -1.05 23.87 -2.14
C ALA A 152 -1.38 25.07 -1.25
N GLU A 153 -1.99 26.11 -1.83
CA GLU A 153 -2.25 27.38 -1.17
C GLU A 153 -3.47 27.28 -0.23
N THR A 154 -4.53 26.60 -0.64
CA THR A 154 -5.71 26.37 0.22
C THR A 154 -5.40 25.38 1.35
N LEU A 155 -4.53 24.40 1.08
CA LEU A 155 -4.06 23.43 2.07
C LEU A 155 -3.15 24.06 3.13
N GLU A 156 -2.32 25.02 2.77
CA GLU A 156 -1.51 25.80 3.71
C GLU A 156 -2.39 26.59 4.69
N ILE A 157 -3.43 27.26 4.18
CA ILE A 157 -4.44 27.95 5.01
C ILE A 157 -5.13 26.95 5.95
N ALA A 158 -5.60 25.81 5.41
CA ALA A 158 -6.30 24.80 6.20
C ALA A 158 -5.43 24.21 7.31
N ARG A 159 -4.15 23.92 7.04
CA ARG A 159 -3.19 23.42 8.05
C ARG A 159 -2.93 24.45 9.15
N THR A 160 -2.83 25.72 8.78
CA THR A 160 -2.64 26.82 9.75
C THR A 160 -3.80 26.88 10.72
N LEU A 161 -5.03 26.87 10.20
CA LEU A 161 -6.26 26.91 10.99
C LEU A 161 -6.53 25.63 11.80
N LEU A 162 -6.08 24.47 11.34
CA LEU A 162 -6.20 23.22 12.11
C LEU A 162 -5.17 23.15 13.25
N ARG A 163 -3.97 23.69 13.05
CA ARG A 163 -2.94 23.77 14.10
C ARG A 163 -3.28 24.83 15.15
N THR A 164 -3.89 25.92 14.72
CA THR A 164 -4.30 27.03 15.59
C THR A 164 -5.79 27.37 15.35
N PRO A 165 -6.74 26.58 15.91
CA PRO A 165 -8.18 26.80 15.68
C PRO A 165 -8.69 28.19 16.09
N ALA A 166 -8.03 28.83 17.06
CA ALA A 166 -8.33 30.19 17.50
C ALA A 166 -7.87 31.29 16.52
N ASP A 167 -7.13 30.96 15.46
CA ASP A 167 -6.68 31.94 14.48
C ASP A 167 -7.88 32.55 13.73
N ASP A 168 -8.03 33.86 13.85
CA ASP A 168 -9.11 34.66 13.25
C ASP A 168 -8.70 35.37 11.96
N THR A 169 -7.55 35.01 11.36
CA THR A 169 -7.08 35.57 10.09
C THR A 169 -8.15 35.41 9.00
N GLU A 170 -8.53 36.54 8.38
CA GLU A 170 -9.54 36.57 7.33
C GLU A 170 -9.00 36.02 6.00
N LEU A 171 -9.89 35.51 5.14
CA LEU A 171 -9.51 35.05 3.80
C LEU A 171 -8.86 36.16 2.95
N SER A 172 -9.25 37.41 3.17
CA SER A 172 -8.68 38.61 2.54
C SER A 172 -7.20 38.81 2.90
N GLN A 173 -6.83 38.47 4.14
CA GLN A 173 -5.47 38.59 4.65
C GLN A 173 -4.58 37.45 4.15
N PHE A 174 -5.09 36.21 4.15
CA PHE A 174 -4.41 35.07 3.51
C PHE A 174 -4.19 35.31 2.01
N ALA A 175 -5.18 35.85 1.31
CA ALA A 175 -5.08 36.23 -0.10
C ALA A 175 -3.93 37.22 -0.35
N ARG A 176 -3.81 38.24 0.51
CA ARG A 176 -2.73 39.23 0.43
C ARG A 176 -1.35 38.60 0.71
N GLN A 177 -1.24 37.72 1.69
CA GLN A 177 0.01 37.03 2.03
C GLN A 177 0.49 36.12 0.90
N LEU A 178 -0.43 35.36 0.30
CA LEU A 178 -0.15 34.42 -0.79
C LEU A 178 -0.09 35.08 -2.18
N LYS A 179 -0.36 36.39 -2.27
CA LYS A 179 -0.46 37.16 -3.51
C LYS A 179 -1.45 36.55 -4.51
N ILE A 180 -2.58 36.02 -4.02
CA ILE A 180 -3.67 35.44 -4.81
C ILE A 180 -4.93 36.27 -4.60
N GLY A 181 -5.78 36.41 -5.63
CA GLY A 181 -7.06 37.11 -5.50
C GLY A 181 -8.03 36.40 -4.55
N VAL A 182 -8.72 37.16 -3.68
CA VAL A 182 -9.70 36.64 -2.69
C VAL A 182 -10.76 35.76 -3.34
N ARG A 183 -11.31 36.20 -4.48
CA ARG A 183 -12.35 35.46 -5.24
C ARG A 183 -11.84 34.11 -5.74
N THR A 184 -10.57 34.02 -6.12
CA THR A 184 -9.93 32.78 -6.56
C THR A 184 -9.79 31.80 -5.41
N LEU A 185 -9.32 32.24 -4.25
CA LEU A 185 -9.22 31.40 -3.06
C LEU A 185 -10.59 30.94 -2.58
N GLN A 186 -11.58 31.82 -2.53
CA GLN A 186 -12.94 31.48 -2.10
C GLN A 186 -13.57 30.41 -3.01
N ARG A 187 -13.42 30.57 -4.33
CA ARG A 187 -13.90 29.59 -5.31
C ARG A 187 -13.20 28.24 -5.11
N ARG A 188 -11.87 28.20 -5.07
CA ARG A 188 -11.10 26.95 -4.86
C ARG A 188 -11.47 26.26 -3.55
N PHE A 189 -11.59 27.02 -2.47
CA PHE A 189 -11.97 26.45 -1.17
C PHE A 189 -13.32 25.73 -1.25
N THR A 190 -14.30 26.34 -1.95
CA THR A 190 -15.63 25.76 -2.11
C THR A 190 -15.61 24.55 -3.05
N GLU A 191 -14.91 24.65 -4.18
CA GLU A 191 -14.78 23.55 -5.17
C GLU A 191 -14.06 22.32 -4.58
N GLU A 192 -13.07 22.53 -3.72
CA GLU A 192 -12.24 21.46 -3.17
C GLU A 192 -12.81 20.84 -1.89
N THR A 193 -13.51 21.61 -1.06
CA THR A 193 -14.01 21.14 0.24
C THR A 193 -15.53 20.95 0.29
N GLY A 194 -16.25 21.47 -0.70
CA GLY A 194 -17.72 21.54 -0.71
C GLY A 194 -18.29 22.63 0.19
N LEU A 195 -17.46 23.38 0.92
CA LEU A 195 -17.89 24.40 1.89
C LEU A 195 -17.27 25.78 1.59
N PRO A 196 -18.04 26.87 1.75
CA PRO A 196 -17.45 28.20 1.82
C PRO A 196 -16.47 28.30 2.99
N PHE A 197 -15.37 29.02 2.80
CA PHE A 197 -14.28 29.15 3.79
C PHE A 197 -14.75 29.42 5.23
N ALA A 198 -15.70 30.35 5.43
CA ALA A 198 -16.20 30.67 6.76
C ALA A 198 -16.92 29.48 7.43
N ARG A 199 -17.69 28.70 6.67
CA ARG A 199 -18.36 27.48 7.14
C ARG A 199 -17.35 26.37 7.43
N TRP A 200 -16.37 26.21 6.54
CA TRP A 200 -15.27 25.28 6.75
C TRP A 200 -14.48 25.58 8.03
N ARG A 201 -14.14 26.85 8.27
CA ARG A 201 -13.42 27.29 9.47
C ARG A 201 -14.22 27.00 10.74
N THR A 202 -15.52 27.31 10.74
CA THR A 202 -16.39 26.99 11.89
C THR A 202 -16.43 25.48 12.13
N SER A 203 -16.52 24.68 11.07
CA SER A 203 -16.47 23.22 11.18
C SER A 203 -15.15 22.72 11.77
N ALA A 204 -14.02 23.24 11.32
CA ALA A 204 -12.71 22.91 11.89
C ALA A 204 -12.61 23.26 13.39
N ARG A 205 -13.18 24.40 13.81
CA ARG A 205 -13.25 24.81 15.23
C ARG A 205 -14.10 23.86 16.07
N ILE A 206 -15.26 23.42 15.56
CA ILE A 206 -16.11 22.46 16.26
C ILE A 206 -15.44 21.08 16.37
N ALA A 207 -14.72 20.63 15.34
CA ALA A 207 -13.95 19.39 15.40
C ALA A 207 -12.85 19.45 16.48
N ALA A 208 -12.12 20.56 16.56
CA ALA A 208 -11.15 20.79 17.64
C ALA A 208 -11.82 20.86 19.03
N ALA A 209 -12.99 21.48 19.13
CA ALA A 209 -13.73 21.58 20.38
C ALA A 209 -14.14 20.21 20.92
N ILE A 210 -14.61 19.33 20.05
CA ILE A 210 -14.98 17.96 20.41
C ILE A 210 -13.77 17.18 20.92
N ALA A 211 -12.60 17.33 20.29
CA ALA A 211 -11.37 16.72 20.79
C ALA A 211 -11.02 17.19 22.21
N TYR A 212 -11.19 18.49 22.51
CA TYR A 212 -10.99 19.02 23.86
C TYR A 212 -12.02 18.49 24.87
N LEU A 213 -13.31 18.46 24.51
CA LEU A 213 -14.37 17.95 25.41
C LEU A 213 -14.22 16.46 25.69
N ASN A 214 -13.85 15.65 24.70
CA ASN A 214 -13.57 14.22 24.88
C ASN A 214 -12.34 13.96 25.75
N SER A 215 -11.45 14.94 25.85
CA SER A 215 -10.30 14.93 26.77
C SER A 215 -10.66 15.45 28.18
N GLY A 216 -11.94 15.62 28.48
CA GLY A 216 -12.43 16.09 29.78
C GLY A 216 -12.21 17.58 30.05
N ARG A 217 -11.91 18.39 29.02
CA ARG A 217 -11.70 19.84 29.20
C ARG A 217 -13.02 20.56 29.46
N GLU A 218 -12.96 21.62 30.26
CA GLU A 218 -14.14 22.43 30.61
C GLU A 218 -14.70 23.16 29.37
N ILE A 219 -16.03 23.24 29.27
CA ILE A 219 -16.76 23.83 28.13
C ILE A 219 -16.37 25.30 27.90
N GLY A 220 -16.28 26.10 28.97
CA GLY A 220 -15.93 27.52 28.88
C GLY A 220 -14.52 27.72 28.33
N TRP A 221 -13.57 26.95 28.85
CA TRP A 221 -12.19 26.91 28.35
C TRP A 221 -12.12 26.49 26.87
N THR A 222 -12.81 25.40 26.50
CA THR A 222 -12.83 24.88 25.13
C THR A 222 -13.32 25.91 24.12
N GLY A 223 -14.40 26.62 24.41
CA GLY A 223 -14.96 27.64 23.52
C GLY A 223 -13.97 28.77 23.21
N GLY A 224 -13.23 29.23 24.23
CA GLY A 224 -12.17 30.23 24.05
C GLY A 224 -10.97 29.69 23.25
N GLN A 225 -10.56 28.46 23.50
CA GLN A 225 -9.39 27.84 22.83
C GLN A 225 -9.60 27.54 21.35
N VAL A 226 -10.85 27.42 20.90
CA VAL A 226 -11.16 27.26 19.47
C VAL A 226 -11.61 28.57 18.80
N GLY A 227 -11.48 29.71 19.49
CA GLY A 227 -11.69 31.03 18.90
C GLY A 227 -13.15 31.46 18.76
N PHE A 228 -14.05 31.04 19.66
CA PHE A 228 -15.37 31.68 19.77
C PHE A 228 -15.31 32.86 20.75
N ALA A 229 -15.77 34.03 20.29
CA ALA A 229 -15.76 35.26 21.09
C ALA A 229 -16.69 35.21 22.31
N THR A 230 -17.75 34.39 22.29
CA THR A 230 -18.70 34.25 23.39
C THR A 230 -19.11 32.79 23.60
N PRO A 231 -19.38 32.37 24.87
CA PRO A 231 -19.90 31.03 25.16
C PRO A 231 -21.22 30.73 24.45
N ALA A 232 -22.12 31.72 24.33
CA ALA A 232 -23.38 31.56 23.59
C ALA A 232 -23.15 31.29 22.09
N GLY A 233 -22.16 31.97 21.48
CA GLY A 233 -21.77 31.73 20.10
C GLY A 233 -21.19 30.33 19.88
N PHE A 234 -20.37 29.86 20.82
CA PHE A 234 -19.83 28.50 20.82
C PHE A 234 -20.94 27.45 20.93
N THR A 235 -21.82 27.55 21.94
CA THR A 235 -22.92 26.60 22.15
C THR A 235 -23.83 26.50 20.94
N ARG A 236 -24.18 27.65 20.32
CA ARG A 236 -24.99 27.66 19.10
C ARG A 236 -24.29 26.96 17.95
N ALA A 237 -23.03 27.31 17.66
CA ALA A 237 -22.27 26.70 16.57
C ALA A 237 -22.04 25.20 16.81
N PHE A 238 -21.78 24.79 18.04
CA PHE A 238 -21.61 23.39 18.40
C PHE A 238 -22.91 22.60 18.19
N ARG A 239 -24.06 23.14 18.63
CA ARG A 239 -25.36 22.50 18.42
C ARG A 239 -25.75 22.43 16.95
N GLU A 240 -25.52 23.48 16.18
CA GLU A 240 -25.76 23.48 14.73
C GLU A 240 -24.99 22.37 14.00
N HIS A 241 -23.81 22.02 14.51
CA HIS A 241 -22.91 21.06 13.86
C HIS A 241 -23.01 19.65 14.43
N THR A 242 -23.36 19.49 15.71
CA THR A 242 -23.40 18.19 16.40
C THR A 242 -24.81 17.72 16.74
N GLY A 243 -25.82 18.60 16.63
CA GLY A 243 -27.21 18.33 17.03
C GLY A 243 -27.49 18.51 18.52
N VAL A 244 -26.47 18.55 19.39
CA VAL A 244 -26.61 18.66 20.86
C VAL A 244 -25.81 19.83 21.42
N THR A 245 -26.11 20.28 22.65
CA THR A 245 -25.29 21.30 23.29
C THR A 245 -23.98 20.70 23.81
N PRO A 246 -22.88 21.48 23.98
CA PRO A 246 -21.66 20.99 24.60
C PRO A 246 -21.88 20.35 25.97
N SER A 247 -22.79 20.90 26.78
CA SER A 247 -23.13 20.38 28.11
C SER A 247 -23.78 19.00 28.04
N ASP A 248 -24.76 18.83 27.15
CA ASP A 248 -25.43 17.55 26.93
C ASP A 248 -24.47 16.53 26.32
N TYR A 249 -23.57 16.97 25.43
CA TYR A 249 -22.50 16.18 24.85
C TYR A 249 -21.57 15.58 25.93
N THR A 250 -21.07 16.41 26.85
CA THR A 250 -20.24 15.93 27.97
C THR A 250 -21.01 15.07 28.97
N ARG A 251 -22.31 15.32 29.16
CA ARG A 251 -23.15 14.56 30.11
C ARG A 251 -23.48 13.16 29.57
N ALA A 252 -23.79 13.05 28.27
CA ALA A 252 -24.02 11.77 27.61
C ALA A 252 -22.78 10.87 27.65
N ASN A 253 -21.58 11.45 27.55
CA ASN A 253 -20.31 10.73 27.74
C ASN A 253 -20.04 10.26 29.19
N GLN A 254 -20.83 10.67 30.18
CA GLN A 254 -20.58 10.40 31.62
C GLN A 254 -21.57 9.41 32.26
N GLY A 255 -22.64 8.96 31.58
CA GLY A 255 -23.59 8.01 32.16
C GLY A 255 -24.41 7.25 31.13
N SER A 256 -24.21 5.92 31.04
CA SER A 256 -24.93 5.04 30.13
C SER A 256 -25.94 4.14 30.86
N ALA A 257 -27.19 4.16 30.35
CA ALA A 257 -28.44 3.40 30.61
C ALA A 257 -29.45 3.94 31.67
N PRO A 258 -30.80 3.79 31.50
CA PRO A 258 -31.59 3.26 30.36
C PRO A 258 -32.53 4.31 29.67
N ILE A 259 -33.10 3.92 28.53
CA ILE A 259 -33.72 4.77 27.48
C ILE A 259 -35.25 4.55 27.38
N HIS A 260 -35.98 5.60 26.99
CA HIS A 260 -37.27 5.51 26.30
C HIS A 260 -37.23 6.24 24.94
N GLU A 261 -38.03 5.68 24.05
CA GLU A 261 -38.30 5.89 22.62
C GLU A 261 -38.52 7.34 22.13
N ASN A 262 -38.08 7.67 20.90
CA ASN A 262 -39.00 7.58 19.74
C ASN A 262 -38.35 7.96 18.38
N GLU A 263 -38.64 7.07 17.42
CA GLU A 263 -39.02 7.26 16.02
C GLU A 263 -38.61 8.54 15.27
N THR A 264 -37.59 8.42 14.41
CA THR A 264 -37.61 8.99 13.03
C THR A 264 -36.46 8.51 12.11
N LEU A 265 -35.68 7.49 12.50
CA LEU A 265 -34.53 7.00 11.71
C LEU A 265 -34.86 5.84 10.75
N ALA A 266 -36.02 5.19 10.92
CA ALA A 266 -36.43 4.03 10.11
C ALA A 266 -36.69 4.37 8.64
N GLN A 267 -36.86 5.65 8.29
CA GLN A 267 -37.21 6.06 6.92
C GLN A 267 -36.02 6.42 6.03
N SER A 268 -34.83 6.67 6.59
CA SER A 268 -33.65 7.04 5.78
C SER A 268 -32.76 5.85 5.40
N VAL A 269 -32.96 4.68 6.01
CA VAL A 269 -32.25 3.43 5.68
C VAL A 269 -33.00 2.59 4.62
N ALA A 270 -34.27 2.89 4.37
CA ALA A 270 -35.10 2.20 3.38
C ALA A 270 -34.63 2.44 1.91
N LEU A 271 -33.99 3.59 1.62
CA LEU A 271 -33.62 3.96 0.25
C LEU A 271 -32.32 3.32 -0.27
N LEU A 272 -31.62 2.52 0.55
CA LEU A 272 -30.43 1.77 0.15
C LEU A 272 -30.64 0.25 0.20
N SER A 273 -31.87 -0.21 0.43
CA SER A 273 -32.16 -1.64 0.69
C SER A 273 -33.04 -2.32 -0.37
N GLU A 274 -33.36 -1.66 -1.49
CA GLU A 274 -34.11 -2.31 -2.58
C GLU A 274 -33.17 -3.03 -3.56
N GLU A 275 -32.51 -4.07 -3.04
CA GLU A 275 -32.20 -5.35 -3.70
C GLU A 275 -31.23 -6.13 -2.79
N GLY A 276 -31.75 -6.68 -1.68
CA GLY A 276 -30.95 -7.57 -0.83
C GLY A 276 -31.29 -7.60 0.66
N ALA A 277 -32.45 -7.15 1.11
CA ALA A 277 -32.91 -7.56 2.43
C ALA A 277 -33.34 -9.04 2.37
N HIS A 278 -32.53 -9.96 2.90
CA HIS A 278 -32.92 -11.20 3.61
C HIS A 278 -31.69 -12.03 4.00
N SER A 279 -31.04 -11.68 5.11
CA SER A 279 -30.28 -12.58 6.01
C SER A 279 -29.36 -11.71 6.89
N GLY A 280 -29.39 -11.89 8.21
CA GLY A 280 -28.40 -11.31 9.13
C GLY A 280 -26.99 -11.95 8.99
N SER A 281 -26.56 -12.26 7.76
CA SER A 281 -25.25 -12.84 7.47
C SER A 281 -24.25 -11.73 7.16
N ALA A 282 -23.06 -11.82 7.74
CA ALA A 282 -21.95 -10.94 7.43
C ALA A 282 -21.71 -10.85 5.90
N PRO A 283 -21.34 -9.67 5.38
CA PRO A 283 -21.10 -9.49 3.94
C PRO A 283 -20.05 -10.49 3.44
N ILE A 284 -20.26 -11.04 2.25
CA ILE A 284 -19.37 -12.01 1.62
C ILE A 284 -18.26 -11.25 0.87
N PRO A 285 -16.98 -11.61 1.01
CA PRO A 285 -15.91 -10.98 0.24
C PRO A 285 -16.08 -11.26 -1.26
N PRO A 286 -15.75 -10.30 -2.14
CA PRO A 286 -15.80 -10.55 -3.56
C PRO A 286 -14.71 -11.57 -3.96
N THR A 287 -14.94 -12.28 -5.07
CA THR A 287 -13.96 -13.20 -5.62
C THR A 287 -12.67 -12.46 -5.97
N ILE A 288 -11.52 -13.04 -5.58
CA ILE A 288 -10.21 -12.51 -5.96
C ILE A 288 -10.06 -12.67 -7.48
N PRO A 289 -9.91 -11.57 -8.25
CA PRO A 289 -9.84 -11.66 -9.70
C PRO A 289 -8.55 -12.33 -10.16
N ALA A 290 -8.58 -12.92 -11.36
CA ALA A 290 -7.35 -13.33 -12.03
C ALA A 290 -6.43 -12.11 -12.25
N SER A 291 -5.13 -12.30 -12.07
CA SER A 291 -4.15 -11.22 -12.17
C SER A 291 -2.82 -11.76 -12.73
N GLY A 292 -1.76 -10.98 -12.62
CA GLY A 292 -0.43 -11.36 -13.08
C GLY A 292 0.57 -10.23 -12.93
N THR A 293 1.82 -10.47 -13.32
CA THR A 293 2.85 -9.44 -13.39
C THR A 293 3.14 -9.11 -14.85
N TRP A 294 3.55 -7.88 -15.17
CA TRP A 294 4.09 -7.58 -16.51
C TRP A 294 5.30 -8.45 -16.84
N ALA A 295 5.51 -8.69 -18.13
CA ALA A 295 6.76 -9.25 -18.62
C ALA A 295 7.89 -8.24 -18.36
N ARG A 296 8.86 -8.62 -17.52
CA ARG A 296 9.90 -7.71 -17.03
C ARG A 296 11.25 -8.40 -16.90
N VAL A 297 12.30 -7.60 -16.90
CA VAL A 297 13.67 -8.02 -16.57
C VAL A 297 14.07 -7.27 -15.32
N ASN A 298 14.14 -7.96 -14.19
CA ASN A 298 14.48 -7.33 -12.91
C ASN A 298 15.99 -7.18 -12.79
N ASN A 299 16.47 -6.11 -12.15
CA ASN A 299 17.86 -5.98 -11.71
C ASN A 299 18.11 -6.61 -10.31
N PHE A 300 17.08 -7.17 -9.70
CA PHE A 300 17.12 -7.89 -8.43
C PHE A 300 16.53 -9.29 -8.61
N HIS A 301 17.02 -10.23 -7.81
CA HIS A 301 16.42 -11.54 -7.67
C HIS A 301 15.12 -11.40 -6.86
N VAL A 302 14.10 -12.17 -7.20
CA VAL A 302 12.81 -12.20 -6.48
C VAL A 302 12.47 -13.61 -6.09
N ILE A 303 11.95 -13.80 -4.88
CA ILE A 303 11.27 -15.04 -4.51
C ILE A 303 9.77 -14.78 -4.53
N VAL A 304 9.04 -15.55 -5.31
CA VAL A 304 7.57 -15.54 -5.32
C VAL A 304 7.04 -16.80 -4.67
N TRP A 305 5.94 -16.70 -3.95
CA TRP A 305 5.31 -17.80 -3.25
C TRP A 305 3.80 -17.82 -3.50
N ILE A 306 3.25 -18.99 -3.78
CA ILE A 306 1.81 -19.19 -3.95
C ILE A 306 1.19 -19.45 -2.58
N TYR A 307 0.61 -18.41 -2.00
CA TYR A 307 -0.14 -18.49 -0.74
C TYR A 307 -1.46 -19.24 -0.94
N ARG A 308 -2.18 -18.98 -2.04
CA ARG A 308 -3.45 -19.66 -2.38
C ARG A 308 -3.54 -19.99 -3.87
N GLY A 309 -4.24 -21.08 -4.18
CA GLY A 309 -4.56 -21.46 -5.56
C GLY A 309 -3.33 -21.82 -6.39
N SER A 310 -3.22 -21.24 -7.59
CA SER A 310 -2.19 -21.57 -8.57
C SER A 310 -1.76 -20.37 -9.41
N ALA A 311 -0.55 -20.45 -9.97
CA ALA A 311 -0.05 -19.49 -10.93
C ALA A 311 0.82 -20.16 -11.98
N ARG A 312 0.88 -19.58 -13.17
CA ARG A 312 1.80 -19.93 -14.23
C ARG A 312 2.90 -18.88 -14.31
N VAL A 313 4.14 -19.29 -14.07
CA VAL A 313 5.32 -18.43 -14.15
C VAL A 313 6.07 -18.73 -15.44
N THR A 314 6.23 -17.73 -16.30
CA THR A 314 7.11 -17.79 -17.46
C THR A 314 8.44 -17.14 -17.07
N PHE A 315 9.55 -17.84 -17.28
CA PHE A 315 10.90 -17.36 -17.00
C PHE A 315 11.85 -17.78 -18.13
N GLY A 316 12.40 -16.81 -18.85
CA GLY A 316 13.10 -17.05 -20.11
C GLY A 316 12.13 -17.60 -21.17
N ASP A 317 12.47 -18.76 -21.74
CA ASP A 317 11.71 -19.50 -22.75
C ASP A 317 10.83 -20.63 -22.15
N ARG A 318 10.82 -20.75 -20.82
CA ARG A 318 10.19 -21.85 -20.10
C ARG A 318 9.05 -21.37 -19.22
N THR A 319 8.14 -22.31 -18.93
CA THR A 319 6.95 -22.07 -18.13
C THR A 319 6.84 -23.10 -17.01
N TRP A 320 6.49 -22.64 -15.82
CA TRP A 320 6.26 -23.44 -14.63
C TRP A 320 4.84 -23.22 -14.12
N ASN A 321 4.14 -24.31 -13.80
CA ASN A 321 2.88 -24.25 -13.07
C ASN A 321 3.17 -24.44 -11.58
N LEU A 322 2.88 -23.40 -10.80
CA LEU A 322 3.02 -23.37 -9.36
C LEU A 322 1.64 -23.57 -8.72
N ARG A 323 1.61 -24.28 -7.58
CA ARG A 323 0.43 -24.47 -6.72
C ARG A 323 0.70 -23.92 -5.33
N ARG A 324 -0.34 -23.80 -4.49
CA ARG A 324 -0.22 -23.45 -3.07
C ARG A 324 0.97 -24.13 -2.39
N GLY A 325 1.75 -23.35 -1.65
CA GLY A 325 2.97 -23.78 -0.97
C GLY A 325 4.21 -23.70 -1.85
N ASP A 326 4.07 -23.69 -3.18
CA ASP A 326 5.23 -23.56 -4.06
C ASP A 326 5.81 -22.15 -4.00
N ALA A 327 7.13 -22.05 -3.84
CA ALA A 327 7.91 -20.85 -4.00
C ALA A 327 8.94 -21.03 -5.13
N MET A 328 9.19 -19.97 -5.88
CA MET A 328 10.12 -19.99 -7.00
C MET A 328 11.08 -18.81 -6.91
N TRP A 329 12.37 -19.11 -7.01
CA TRP A 329 13.42 -18.11 -7.17
C TRP A 329 13.43 -17.65 -8.63
N LEU A 330 13.32 -16.34 -8.84
CA LEU A 330 13.37 -15.67 -10.13
C LEU A 330 14.65 -14.83 -10.18
N PRO A 331 15.73 -15.36 -10.79
CA PRO A 331 16.97 -14.62 -10.94
C PRO A 331 16.79 -13.27 -11.66
N ALA A 332 17.59 -12.29 -11.26
CA ALA A 332 17.76 -11.03 -11.95
C ALA A 332 18.20 -11.25 -13.40
N GLY A 333 17.92 -10.29 -14.26
CA GLY A 333 18.34 -10.21 -15.66
C GLY A 333 17.78 -11.29 -16.58
N VAL A 334 16.76 -12.03 -16.17
CA VAL A 334 16.02 -12.91 -17.08
C VAL A 334 14.57 -12.42 -17.17
N ARG A 335 14.03 -12.41 -18.38
CA ARG A 335 12.64 -12.02 -18.62
C ARG A 335 11.72 -12.96 -17.85
N ASN A 336 10.81 -12.40 -17.07
CA ASN A 336 9.80 -13.15 -16.33
C ASN A 336 8.43 -12.48 -16.39
N SER A 337 7.39 -13.30 -16.33
CA SER A 337 6.00 -12.88 -16.14
C SER A 337 5.25 -13.93 -15.35
N VAL A 338 4.22 -13.52 -14.61
CA VAL A 338 3.35 -14.44 -13.90
C VAL A 338 1.91 -14.21 -14.32
N GLU A 339 1.17 -15.29 -14.51
CA GLU A 339 -0.29 -15.33 -14.65
C GLU A 339 -0.85 -16.03 -13.42
N ILE A 340 -1.74 -15.36 -12.69
CA ILE A 340 -2.33 -15.83 -11.44
C ILE A 340 -3.80 -16.12 -11.74
N ALA A 341 -4.23 -17.35 -11.47
CA ALA A 341 -5.62 -17.75 -11.72
C ALA A 341 -6.58 -17.01 -10.78
N GLU A 342 -7.85 -16.90 -11.18
CA GLU A 342 -8.91 -16.41 -10.29
C GLU A 342 -8.93 -17.19 -8.96
N GLY A 343 -9.19 -16.50 -7.85
CA GLY A 343 -9.15 -17.09 -6.51
C GLY A 343 -7.75 -17.44 -6.00
N SER A 344 -6.68 -17.13 -6.75
CA SER A 344 -5.30 -17.47 -6.40
C SER A 344 -4.51 -16.25 -5.93
N LEU A 345 -3.52 -16.48 -5.07
CA LEU A 345 -2.68 -15.43 -4.49
C LEU A 345 -1.21 -15.79 -4.55
N LEU A 346 -0.44 -14.84 -5.09
CA LEU A 346 1.00 -14.87 -5.11
C LEU A 346 1.53 -13.71 -4.27
N LEU A 347 2.45 -14.02 -3.37
CA LEU A 347 3.13 -13.04 -2.51
C LEU A 347 4.64 -13.05 -2.79
N PRO A 348 5.30 -11.89 -2.84
CA PRO A 348 6.74 -11.83 -2.92
C PRO A 348 7.32 -12.07 -1.53
N LEU A 349 8.15 -13.10 -1.35
CA LEU A 349 8.81 -13.35 -0.06
C LEU A 349 9.98 -12.41 0.18
N GLY A 350 10.56 -11.82 -0.86
CA GLY A 350 11.66 -10.87 -0.74
C GLY A 350 12.44 -10.71 -2.04
N SER A 351 13.35 -9.74 -2.03
CA SER A 351 14.26 -9.47 -3.15
C SER A 351 15.71 -9.40 -2.68
N GLN A 352 16.64 -9.67 -3.60
CA GLN A 352 18.07 -9.47 -3.38
C GLN A 352 18.70 -8.70 -4.54
N PRO A 353 19.72 -7.88 -4.29
CA PRO A 353 20.53 -7.27 -5.35
C PRO A 353 20.99 -8.30 -6.38
N GLY A 354 20.91 -7.96 -7.67
CA GLY A 354 21.17 -8.90 -8.76
C GLY A 354 22.63 -9.32 -8.93
N ASP A 355 23.56 -8.60 -8.30
CA ASP A 355 24.98 -8.95 -8.16
C ASP A 355 25.23 -10.02 -7.09
N SER A 356 24.23 -10.30 -6.24
CA SER A 356 24.29 -11.43 -5.32
C SER A 356 24.41 -12.73 -6.12
N PRO A 357 25.42 -13.57 -5.83
CA PRO A 357 25.72 -14.74 -6.65
C PRO A 357 24.52 -15.69 -6.72
N VAL A 358 24.07 -15.99 -7.95
CA VAL A 358 23.08 -17.04 -8.20
C VAL A 358 23.78 -18.38 -8.03
N THR A 359 23.75 -18.90 -6.81
CA THR A 359 24.38 -20.18 -6.49
C THR A 359 23.59 -21.40 -7.00
N ALA A 360 22.42 -21.17 -7.63
CA ALA A 360 21.54 -22.22 -8.14
C ALA A 360 21.29 -22.07 -9.65
N PRO A 361 21.66 -23.05 -10.50
CA PRO A 361 21.14 -23.13 -11.86
C PRO A 361 19.76 -23.83 -11.87
N PRO A 362 19.05 -23.81 -13.02
CA PRO A 362 17.84 -23.00 -13.38
C PRO A 362 16.89 -22.59 -12.22
N PRO A 363 15.83 -21.78 -12.44
CA PRO A 363 14.84 -21.49 -11.39
C PRO A 363 14.26 -22.80 -10.81
N ARG A 364 14.47 -22.99 -9.51
CA ARG A 364 13.98 -24.15 -8.76
C ARG A 364 12.68 -23.79 -8.06
N VAL A 365 11.77 -24.76 -8.04
CA VAL A 365 10.52 -24.69 -7.27
C VAL A 365 10.73 -25.42 -5.96
N LEU A 366 10.51 -24.72 -4.86
CA LEU A 366 10.54 -25.22 -3.49
C LEU A 366 9.10 -25.33 -3.01
N HIS A 367 8.79 -26.32 -2.19
CA HIS A 367 7.46 -26.46 -1.64
C HIS A 367 7.51 -26.29 -0.12
N PHE A 368 6.86 -25.25 0.38
CA PHE A 368 6.69 -25.01 1.81
C PHE A 368 5.44 -25.70 2.32
N ALA A 369 5.58 -26.40 3.45
CA ALA A 369 4.45 -26.98 4.16
C ALA A 369 3.54 -25.89 4.77
N ARG A 370 2.31 -26.25 5.13
CA ARG A 370 1.28 -25.31 5.61
C ARG A 370 1.69 -24.63 6.92
N GLU A 371 2.48 -25.32 7.73
CA GLU A 371 2.98 -24.84 9.02
C GLU A 371 3.93 -23.64 8.85
N ALA A 372 4.56 -23.49 7.68
CA ALA A 372 5.42 -22.36 7.35
C ALA A 372 4.63 -21.08 6.99
N GLU A 373 3.32 -21.17 6.74
CA GLU A 373 2.52 -20.06 6.18
C GLU A 373 2.60 -18.79 7.02
N ALA A 374 2.46 -18.90 8.36
CA ALA A 374 2.53 -17.74 9.25
C ALA A 374 3.90 -17.04 9.19
N TYR A 375 5.00 -17.81 9.18
CA TYR A 375 6.35 -17.27 9.04
C TYR A 375 6.56 -16.61 7.68
N LEU A 376 6.03 -17.20 6.61
CA LEU A 376 6.12 -16.64 5.26
C LEU A 376 5.31 -15.35 5.15
N LEU A 377 4.09 -15.28 5.69
CA LEU A 377 3.30 -14.05 5.74
C LEU A 377 4.00 -12.96 6.56
N HIS A 378 4.55 -13.29 7.73
CA HIS A 378 5.40 -12.39 8.50
C HIS A 378 6.58 -11.86 7.68
N THR A 379 7.26 -12.75 6.95
CA THR A 379 8.40 -12.39 6.09
C THR A 379 7.98 -11.38 5.02
N VAL A 380 6.81 -11.57 4.38
CA VAL A 380 6.28 -10.61 3.41
C VAL A 380 6.02 -9.25 4.08
N VAL A 381 5.31 -9.23 5.22
CA VAL A 381 5.02 -7.97 5.93
C VAL A 381 6.30 -7.25 6.33
N ALA A 382 7.27 -7.95 6.91
CA ALA A 382 8.52 -7.37 7.38
C ALA A 382 9.41 -6.85 6.24
N ASN A 383 9.39 -7.51 5.08
CA ASN A 383 10.20 -7.11 3.91
C ASN A 383 9.60 -5.93 3.14
N TYR A 384 8.28 -5.74 3.20
CA TYR A 384 7.58 -4.75 2.37
C TYR A 384 6.89 -3.62 3.16
N THR A 385 6.98 -3.64 4.49
CA THR A 385 6.43 -2.59 5.35
C THR A 385 7.42 -2.14 6.41
N LEU A 386 7.05 -1.11 7.18
CA LEU A 386 7.81 -0.65 8.34
C LEU A 386 7.48 -1.45 9.61
N LEU A 387 6.48 -2.33 9.57
CA LEU A 387 6.17 -3.25 10.66
C LEU A 387 7.09 -4.46 10.56
N ARG A 388 8.18 -4.43 11.32
CA ARG A 388 9.24 -5.44 11.21
C ARG A 388 10.00 -5.62 12.54
N PRO A 389 10.82 -6.68 12.67
CA PRO A 389 11.63 -6.89 13.86
C PRO A 389 12.67 -5.78 14.06
N GLU A 390 13.14 -5.60 15.30
CA GLU A 390 14.18 -4.62 15.62
C GLU A 390 15.47 -4.86 14.82
N ILE A 391 15.88 -6.13 14.72
CA ILE A 391 16.94 -6.58 13.80
C ILE A 391 16.28 -7.32 12.64
N HIS A 392 16.07 -6.60 11.55
CA HIS A 392 15.46 -7.15 10.34
C HIS A 392 16.52 -7.49 9.31
N ASP A 393 16.58 -8.75 8.89
CA ASP A 393 17.39 -9.21 7.77
C ASP A 393 16.50 -9.64 6.59
N PRO A 394 16.37 -8.79 5.54
CA PRO A 394 15.56 -9.11 4.37
C PRO A 394 16.14 -10.27 3.53
N ALA A 395 17.43 -10.59 3.69
CA ALA A 395 18.09 -11.67 2.98
C ALA A 395 17.91 -13.04 3.64
N ARG A 396 17.28 -13.12 4.82
CA ARG A 396 17.17 -14.36 5.62
C ARG A 396 16.49 -15.49 4.85
N ILE A 397 15.33 -15.20 4.23
CA ILE A 397 14.57 -16.21 3.47
C ILE A 397 15.36 -16.75 2.28
N SER A 398 16.10 -15.89 1.59
CA SER A 398 16.99 -16.26 0.50
C SER A 398 18.12 -17.18 0.97
N ARG A 399 18.71 -16.91 2.14
CA ARG A 399 19.73 -17.76 2.76
C ARG A 399 19.15 -19.12 3.19
N LEU A 400 17.97 -19.12 3.79
CA LEU A 400 17.23 -20.32 4.20
C LEU A 400 17.01 -21.26 3.01
N ILE A 401 16.50 -20.70 1.90
CA ILE A 401 16.29 -21.39 0.63
C ILE A 401 17.60 -21.93 0.04
N ARG A 402 18.70 -21.15 0.10
CA ARG A 402 20.01 -21.62 -0.38
C ARG A 402 20.55 -22.79 0.43
N ASN A 403 20.45 -22.71 1.74
CA ASN A 403 21.01 -23.72 2.65
C ASN A 403 20.24 -25.05 2.56
N SER A 404 18.92 -25.01 2.36
CA SER A 404 18.12 -26.23 2.16
C SER A 404 18.31 -26.87 0.78
N ALA A 405 18.76 -26.10 -0.22
CA ALA A 405 19.01 -26.57 -1.58
C ALA A 405 20.44 -27.09 -1.84
N ALA A 406 21.20 -27.42 -0.78
CA ALA A 406 22.63 -27.74 -0.86
C ALA A 406 22.97 -29.00 -1.70
N THR A 407 23.04 -28.81 -3.02
CA THR A 407 24.04 -29.44 -3.88
C THR A 407 24.95 -28.33 -4.38
N ARG A 408 26.14 -28.20 -3.79
CA ARG A 408 27.18 -27.26 -4.24
C ARG A 408 27.66 -27.71 -5.61
N THR A 409 27.44 -26.90 -6.65
CA THR A 409 28.27 -27.01 -7.85
C THR A 409 29.59 -26.27 -7.57
N PRO A 410 30.76 -26.91 -7.69
CA PRO A 410 32.04 -26.24 -7.46
C PRO A 410 32.26 -25.12 -8.47
N GLY A 411 32.97 -24.07 -8.03
CA GLY A 411 33.30 -22.91 -8.84
C GLY A 411 33.91 -23.27 -10.19
N GLY A 412 33.27 -22.79 -11.24
CA GLY A 412 33.80 -22.71 -12.58
C GLY A 412 33.69 -21.26 -13.05
N ARG A 413 34.66 -20.81 -13.86
CA ARG A 413 34.77 -19.48 -14.50
C ARG A 413 33.43 -18.74 -14.63
N THR A 414 33.42 -17.47 -14.22
CA THR A 414 32.28 -16.56 -14.40
C THR A 414 31.79 -16.61 -15.85
N ASP A 415 30.52 -16.96 -16.03
CA ASP A 415 29.91 -17.08 -17.35
C ASP A 415 29.99 -15.74 -18.10
N PRO A 416 30.42 -15.69 -19.38
CA PRO A 416 30.47 -14.46 -20.17
C PRO A 416 29.14 -13.71 -20.18
N VAL A 417 28.01 -14.40 -20.19
CA VAL A 417 26.68 -13.78 -20.11
C VAL A 417 26.48 -13.12 -18.75
N GLU A 418 26.74 -13.81 -17.64
CA GLU A 418 26.65 -13.22 -16.29
C GLU A 418 27.53 -11.98 -16.13
N THR A 419 28.69 -11.96 -16.79
CA THR A 419 29.58 -10.78 -16.79
C THR A 419 28.90 -9.57 -17.44
N ILE A 420 28.24 -9.77 -18.58
CA ILE A 420 27.48 -8.73 -19.29
C ILE A 420 26.28 -8.27 -18.45
N LEU A 421 25.51 -9.22 -17.90
CA LEU A 421 24.34 -8.92 -17.09
C LEU A 421 24.72 -8.10 -15.85
N THR A 422 25.79 -8.49 -15.16
CA THR A 422 26.31 -7.80 -13.97
C THR A 422 26.75 -6.38 -14.31
N ALA A 423 27.51 -6.20 -15.39
CA ALA A 423 27.99 -4.89 -15.80
C ALA A 423 26.86 -3.92 -16.17
N LEU A 424 25.89 -4.37 -16.98
CA LEU A 424 24.77 -3.51 -17.40
C LEU A 424 23.74 -3.25 -16.30
N ARG A 425 23.67 -4.11 -15.27
CA ARG A 425 22.90 -3.82 -14.06
C ARG A 425 23.60 -2.79 -13.18
N ALA A 426 24.93 -2.85 -13.06
CA ALA A 426 25.72 -1.90 -12.28
C ALA A 426 25.77 -0.53 -12.95
N ASP A 427 25.89 -0.50 -14.27
CA ASP A 427 25.91 0.71 -15.08
C ASP A 427 24.96 0.57 -16.29
N PRO A 428 23.69 1.00 -16.15
CA PRO A 428 22.73 0.97 -17.26
C PRO A 428 23.08 1.96 -18.40
N THR A 429 24.03 2.87 -18.18
CA THR A 429 24.51 3.82 -19.20
C THR A 429 25.48 3.18 -20.19
N ASP A 430 26.08 2.04 -19.83
CA ASP A 430 27.01 1.29 -20.68
C ASP A 430 26.38 0.99 -22.05
N SER A 431 26.98 1.57 -23.08
CA SER A 431 26.49 1.55 -24.45
C SER A 431 27.07 0.39 -25.27
N ARG A 432 28.00 -0.40 -24.71
CA ARG A 432 28.68 -1.50 -25.40
C ARG A 432 27.68 -2.45 -26.05
N THR A 433 27.93 -2.72 -27.32
CA THR A 433 27.22 -3.65 -28.20
C THR A 433 27.69 -5.08 -27.95
N LEU A 434 26.94 -6.07 -28.46
CA LEU A 434 27.32 -7.47 -28.32
C LEU A 434 28.67 -7.81 -28.98
N PRO A 435 29.04 -7.25 -30.16
CA PRO A 435 30.39 -7.36 -30.72
C PRO A 435 31.49 -6.81 -29.80
N GLU A 436 31.28 -5.65 -29.17
CA GLU A 436 32.26 -5.07 -28.24
C GLU A 436 32.42 -5.91 -26.96
N TRP A 437 31.32 -6.51 -26.49
CA TRP A 437 31.37 -7.49 -25.40
C TRP A 437 32.07 -8.79 -25.79
N SER A 438 31.84 -9.28 -27.01
CA SER A 438 32.53 -10.43 -27.60
C SER A 438 34.04 -10.21 -27.65
N ALA A 439 34.48 -9.07 -28.20
CA ALA A 439 35.89 -8.68 -28.25
C ALA A 439 36.53 -8.56 -26.85
N ARG A 440 35.82 -7.94 -25.90
CA ARG A 440 36.31 -7.79 -24.52
C ARG A 440 36.45 -9.11 -23.77
N LEU A 441 35.50 -10.03 -23.97
CA LEU A 441 35.44 -11.30 -23.24
C LEU A 441 36.25 -12.41 -23.93
N GLY A 442 36.76 -12.17 -25.14
CA GLY A 442 37.47 -13.16 -25.93
C GLY A 442 36.58 -14.35 -26.32
N VAL A 443 35.30 -14.10 -26.56
CA VAL A 443 34.30 -15.12 -26.92
C VAL A 443 33.75 -14.79 -28.30
N ASP A 444 33.65 -15.78 -29.19
CA ASP A 444 32.99 -15.62 -30.50
C ASP A 444 31.60 -14.97 -30.38
N GLU A 445 31.30 -14.02 -31.26
CA GLU A 445 30.07 -13.24 -31.21
C GLU A 445 28.82 -14.12 -31.40
N GLY A 446 28.85 -15.06 -32.34
CA GLY A 446 27.74 -15.96 -32.62
C GLY A 446 27.46 -16.90 -31.44
N LEU A 447 28.51 -17.43 -30.83
CA LEU A 447 28.41 -18.22 -29.60
C LEU A 447 27.89 -17.38 -28.44
N LEU A 448 28.39 -16.15 -28.26
CA LEU A 448 27.96 -15.24 -27.20
C LEU A 448 26.48 -14.88 -27.38
N HIS A 449 26.03 -14.59 -28.60
CA HIS A 449 24.63 -14.35 -28.94
C HIS A 449 23.75 -15.53 -28.56
N LYS A 450 24.11 -16.75 -29.02
CA LYS A 450 23.35 -17.97 -28.74
C LYS A 450 23.27 -18.23 -27.24
N ARG A 451 24.37 -18.07 -26.50
CA ARG A 451 24.41 -18.22 -25.04
C ARG A 451 23.58 -17.16 -24.33
N PHE A 452 23.61 -15.91 -24.81
CA PHE A 452 22.82 -14.82 -24.25
C PHE A 452 21.32 -15.06 -24.42
N VAL A 453 20.88 -15.47 -25.61
CA VAL A 453 19.48 -15.82 -25.88
C VAL A 453 19.05 -17.02 -25.03
N ALA A 454 19.88 -18.07 -24.94
CA ALA A 454 19.58 -19.23 -24.11
C ALA A 454 19.47 -18.90 -22.61
N ALA A 455 20.25 -17.92 -22.12
CA ALA A 455 20.23 -17.52 -20.72
C ALA A 455 19.11 -16.53 -20.38
N THR A 456 18.81 -15.58 -21.27
CA THR A 456 17.89 -14.45 -20.99
C THR A 456 16.53 -14.58 -21.66
N GLY A 457 16.39 -15.49 -22.62
CA GLY A 457 15.22 -15.64 -23.49
C GLY A 457 15.10 -14.56 -24.58
N GLN A 458 16.09 -13.68 -24.72
CA GLN A 458 16.02 -12.51 -25.62
C GLN A 458 17.35 -12.20 -26.30
N SER A 459 17.29 -11.52 -27.45
CA SER A 459 18.48 -10.91 -28.03
C SER A 459 19.01 -9.78 -27.13
N PHE A 460 20.32 -9.57 -27.14
CA PHE A 460 20.98 -8.55 -26.30
C PHE A 460 20.36 -7.14 -26.42
N PRO A 461 20.08 -6.59 -27.62
CA PRO A 461 19.47 -5.26 -27.72
C PRO A 461 18.08 -5.18 -27.09
N ARG A 462 17.24 -6.21 -27.30
CA ARG A 462 15.88 -6.28 -26.75
C ARG A 462 15.91 -6.38 -25.22
N TRP A 463 16.77 -7.25 -24.71
CA TRP A 463 17.00 -7.41 -23.26
C TRP A 463 17.46 -6.09 -22.60
N ARG A 464 18.45 -5.42 -23.19
CA ARG A 464 18.98 -4.13 -22.68
C ARG A 464 17.89 -3.05 -22.66
N GLY A 465 17.08 -2.98 -23.71
CA GLY A 465 15.92 -2.08 -23.74
C GLY A 465 14.94 -2.35 -22.60
N GLN A 466 14.62 -3.62 -22.35
CA GLN A 466 13.66 -4.00 -21.31
C GLN A 466 14.20 -3.78 -19.89
N LEU A 467 15.51 -3.99 -19.66
CA LEU A 467 16.19 -3.61 -18.42
C LEU A 467 16.06 -2.10 -18.18
N ARG A 468 16.37 -1.28 -19.19
CA ARG A 468 16.28 0.19 -19.09
C ARG A 468 14.85 0.66 -18.80
N MET A 469 13.83 0.08 -19.43
CA MET A 469 12.43 0.43 -19.12
C MET A 469 11.99 -0.03 -17.74
N THR A 470 12.53 -1.14 -17.24
CA THR A 470 12.28 -1.58 -15.86
C THR A 470 12.88 -0.59 -14.85
N LEU A 471 14.12 -0.17 -15.06
CA LEU A 471 14.77 0.86 -14.25
C LEU A 471 14.10 2.24 -14.39
N ALA A 472 13.60 2.58 -15.58
CA ALA A 472 12.87 3.82 -15.82
C ALA A 472 11.65 3.94 -14.89
N ARG A 473 10.87 2.87 -14.74
CA ARG A 473 9.72 2.86 -13.83
C ARG A 473 10.13 3.13 -12.39
N ALA A 474 11.18 2.45 -11.92
CA ALA A 474 11.71 2.64 -10.57
C ALA A 474 12.16 4.10 -10.35
N TYR A 475 12.92 4.68 -11.29
CA TYR A 475 13.37 6.07 -11.18
C TYR A 475 12.20 7.07 -11.19
N LEU A 476 11.19 6.84 -12.03
CA LEU A 476 10.01 7.71 -12.06
C LEU A 476 9.20 7.63 -10.76
N GLU A 477 9.08 6.44 -10.17
CA GLU A 477 8.44 6.21 -8.86
C GLU A 477 9.21 6.87 -7.71
N GLU A 478 10.53 6.89 -7.78
CA GLU A 478 11.40 7.65 -6.86
C GLU A 478 11.31 9.19 -7.07
N GLY A 479 10.55 9.64 -8.06
CA GLY A 479 10.28 11.06 -8.32
C GLY A 479 11.26 11.73 -9.28
N PHE A 480 12.18 11.00 -9.91
CA PHE A 480 13.11 11.59 -10.89
C PHE A 480 12.36 12.09 -12.13
N SER A 481 12.73 13.25 -12.67
CA SER A 481 12.11 13.77 -13.90
C SER A 481 12.41 12.88 -15.11
N ALA A 482 11.66 13.03 -16.20
CA ALA A 482 11.92 12.31 -17.46
C ALA A 482 13.35 12.58 -17.99
N GLY A 483 13.88 13.80 -17.80
CA GLY A 483 15.24 14.14 -18.21
C GLY A 483 16.31 13.52 -17.33
N GLU A 484 16.10 13.50 -16.01
CA GLU A 484 17.00 12.83 -15.05
C GLU A 484 17.04 11.31 -15.30
N THR A 485 15.86 10.71 -15.49
CA THR A 485 15.70 9.30 -15.83
C THR A 485 16.41 8.96 -17.14
N ALA A 486 16.23 9.77 -18.19
CA ALA A 486 16.90 9.58 -19.47
C ALA A 486 18.43 9.54 -19.33
N ARG A 487 19.01 10.49 -18.58
CA ARG A 487 20.46 10.56 -18.35
C ARG A 487 20.98 9.33 -17.60
N ARG A 488 20.28 8.91 -16.54
CA ARG A 488 20.64 7.73 -15.74
C ARG A 488 20.57 6.42 -16.53
N LEU A 489 19.79 6.39 -17.61
CA LEU A 489 19.66 5.22 -18.49
C LEU A 489 20.54 5.33 -19.75
N GLY A 490 21.38 6.36 -19.87
CA GLY A 490 22.29 6.55 -21.00
C GLY A 490 21.60 7.02 -22.29
N TYR A 491 20.44 7.67 -22.22
CA TYR A 491 19.83 8.34 -23.36
C TYR A 491 20.44 9.73 -23.54
N ALA A 492 20.80 10.09 -24.78
CA ALA A 492 21.33 11.41 -25.11
C ALA A 492 20.33 12.55 -24.78
N HIS A 493 19.03 12.31 -25.00
CA HIS A 493 17.98 13.32 -24.82
C HIS A 493 16.71 12.73 -24.19
N ALA A 494 16.03 13.56 -23.39
CA ALA A 494 14.76 13.23 -22.75
C ALA A 494 13.65 12.86 -23.76
N SER A 495 13.67 13.47 -24.94
CA SER A 495 12.71 13.18 -26.03
C SER A 495 12.85 11.75 -26.56
N GLY A 496 14.09 11.28 -26.74
CA GLY A 496 14.39 9.91 -27.17
C GLY A 496 13.93 8.87 -26.14
N PHE A 497 14.23 9.12 -24.86
CA PHE A 497 13.71 8.30 -23.76
C PHE A 497 12.18 8.30 -23.73
N THR A 498 11.54 9.47 -23.81
CA THR A 498 10.08 9.60 -23.74
C THR A 498 9.38 8.80 -24.84
N LYS A 499 9.91 8.83 -26.07
CA LYS A 499 9.37 8.04 -27.19
C LYS A 499 9.43 6.54 -26.92
N VAL A 500 10.57 6.04 -26.42
CA VAL A 500 10.75 4.62 -26.09
C VAL A 500 9.87 4.21 -24.91
N PHE A 501 9.75 5.07 -23.89
CA PHE A 501 8.90 4.82 -22.74
C PHE A 501 7.42 4.76 -23.10
N ILE A 502 6.93 5.70 -23.93
CA ILE A 502 5.56 5.66 -24.45
C ILE A 502 5.31 4.37 -25.24
N GLY A 503 6.23 4.00 -26.13
CA GLY A 503 6.09 2.75 -26.90
C GLY A 503 6.13 1.47 -26.05
N ALA A 504 6.65 1.54 -24.81
CA ALA A 504 6.74 0.40 -23.91
C ALA A 504 5.62 0.34 -22.85
N HIS A 505 4.92 1.46 -22.60
CA HIS A 505 4.03 1.63 -21.43
C HIS A 505 2.73 2.39 -21.72
N GLY A 506 2.56 2.97 -22.91
CA GLY A 506 1.29 3.52 -23.38
C GLY A 506 0.93 4.88 -22.82
N MET A 507 1.88 5.45 -22.08
CA MET A 507 1.73 6.74 -21.47
C MET A 507 3.07 7.43 -21.36
N SER A 508 3.01 8.76 -21.23
CA SER A 508 4.20 9.56 -21.01
C SER A 508 4.81 9.26 -19.63
N PRO A 509 6.13 9.43 -19.44
CA PRO A 509 6.75 9.35 -18.12
C PRO A 509 6.08 10.24 -17.07
N ARG A 510 5.61 11.43 -17.49
CA ARG A 510 4.91 12.37 -16.61
C ARG A 510 3.55 11.85 -16.17
N ASP A 511 2.81 11.20 -17.07
CA ASP A 511 1.54 10.57 -16.74
C ASP A 511 1.74 9.35 -15.84
N TYR A 512 2.79 8.57 -16.09
CA TYR A 512 3.20 7.45 -15.23
C TYR A 512 3.48 7.93 -13.80
N GLN A 513 4.23 9.03 -13.63
CA GLN A 513 4.48 9.62 -12.31
C GLN A 513 3.22 10.14 -11.61
N ARG A 514 2.29 10.71 -12.37
CA ARG A 514 1.07 11.31 -11.83
C ARG A 514 0.01 10.28 -11.46
N ARG A 515 -0.19 9.27 -12.30
CA ARG A 515 -1.25 8.26 -12.17
C ARG A 515 -0.75 6.99 -11.48
N GLY A 516 0.55 6.85 -11.32
CA GLY A 516 1.19 5.60 -10.93
C GLY A 516 0.96 4.50 -11.96
N TRP A 517 1.48 3.31 -11.67
CA TRP A 517 1.27 2.12 -12.48
C TRP A 517 -0.23 1.77 -12.66
N ARG A 518 -1.10 2.19 -11.73
CA ARG A 518 -2.55 1.93 -11.72
C ARG A 518 -3.31 2.52 -12.93
N GLY A 519 -2.73 3.50 -13.63
CA GLY A 519 -3.32 4.08 -14.84
C GLY A 519 -2.87 3.44 -16.15
N THR A 520 -1.98 2.42 -16.11
CA THR A 520 -1.38 1.84 -17.31
C THR A 520 -2.33 0.89 -18.02
N VAL A 521 -2.72 1.26 -19.24
CA VAL A 521 -3.37 0.36 -20.20
C VAL A 521 -2.26 -0.05 -21.17
N GLU A 522 -1.53 -1.16 -20.98
CA GLU A 522 -0.77 -1.71 -22.12
C GLU A 522 -0.24 -3.14 -21.96
N GLY A 523 -0.65 -4.00 -22.91
CA GLY A 523 0.05 -4.19 -24.19
C GLY A 523 1.51 -4.64 -24.10
N LEU A 524 1.76 -5.90 -24.46
CA LEU A 524 3.09 -6.46 -24.68
C LEU A 524 3.89 -5.59 -25.67
N ILE A 525 5.18 -5.39 -25.37
CA ILE A 525 6.19 -5.08 -26.38
C ILE A 525 6.31 -6.32 -27.28
N ASP A 526 5.47 -6.42 -28.29
CA ASP A 526 5.73 -7.22 -29.49
C ASP A 526 5.41 -6.37 -30.72
N SER A 527 6.40 -5.58 -31.13
CA SER A 527 6.77 -5.24 -32.51
C SER A 527 8.12 -4.51 -32.45
#